data_AF-A0AAD0UQR5-F1
#
_entry.id   AF-A0AAD0UQR5-F1
#
_cell.length_a   1.000
_cell.length_b   1.000
_cell.length_c   1.000
_cell.angle_alpha   90.00
_cell.angle_beta   90.00
_cell.angle_gamma   90.00
#
_symmetry.space_group_name_H-M   'P 1'
#
loop_
_entity.id
_entity.type
_entity.pdbx_description
1 polymer ?
#
loop_
_entity_poly.entity_id
_entity_poly.type
_entity_poly.pdbx_seq_one_letter_code
_entity_poly.pdbx_strand_id
1 'polypeptide(L)'
;MEPDPELKLQKEFADAFLLQFREFFGDEKELGYELYSLNGEEPGPKGSWATFTIRNPFGGRSLVFRYDPSSHSFYAMLKIQVIPGEEDWDLDSLFRRKGYPVPEFKESLKRAGEWIFHSIARHYFAAIFEFCPRILEPDFVPGE
;
A
#
# COMPACT_ATOMS: atom_id res chain seq x y z
N MET A 1 16.47 0.45 -26.74
CA MET A 1 16.90 0.66 -25.35
C MET A 1 15.83 0.03 -24.50
N GLU A 2 16.11 -1.13 -23.90
CA GLU A 2 15.14 -1.76 -23.00
C GLU A 2 14.91 -0.87 -21.77
N PRO A 3 13.68 -0.78 -21.24
CA PRO A 3 13.43 -0.02 -20.02
C PRO A 3 14.25 -0.62 -18.87
N ASP A 4 14.72 0.24 -17.98
CA ASP A 4 15.40 -0.18 -16.75
C ASP A 4 14.52 -1.22 -16.01
N PRO A 5 15.03 -2.43 -15.74
CA PRO A 5 14.29 -3.48 -15.04
C PRO A 5 13.68 -3.00 -13.71
N GLU A 6 14.33 -2.07 -13.01
CA GLU A 6 13.84 -1.52 -11.75
C GLU A 6 12.64 -0.60 -11.97
N LEU A 7 12.70 0.29 -12.97
CA LEU A 7 11.57 1.16 -13.34
C LEU A 7 10.37 0.33 -13.79
N LYS A 8 10.60 -0.77 -14.52
CA LYS A 8 9.54 -1.69 -14.91
C LYS A 8 8.85 -2.30 -13.68
N LEU A 9 9.62 -2.77 -12.70
CA LEU A 9 9.09 -3.40 -11.50
C LEU A 9 8.32 -2.42 -10.61
N GLN A 10 8.82 -1.18 -10.46
CA GLN A 10 8.12 -0.12 -9.74
C GLN A 10 6.77 0.22 -10.38
N LYS A 11 6.73 0.27 -11.72
CA LYS A 11 5.50 0.48 -12.47
C LYS A 11 4.52 -0.69 -12.30
N GLU A 12 4.98 -1.92 -12.45
CA GLU A 12 4.15 -3.12 -12.22
C GLU A 12 3.55 -3.14 -10.81
N PHE A 13 4.32 -2.72 -9.80
CA PHE A 13 3.84 -2.58 -8.43
C PHE A 13 2.72 -1.54 -8.33
N ALA A 14 2.95 -0.33 -8.84
CA ALA A 14 1.95 0.75 -8.79
C ALA A 14 0.66 0.39 -9.55
N ASP A 15 0.79 -0.17 -10.76
CA ASP A 15 -0.33 -0.57 -11.61
C ASP A 15 -1.15 -1.68 -10.93
N ALA A 16 -0.49 -2.66 -10.30
CA ALA A 16 -1.17 -3.73 -9.59
C ALA A 16 -1.99 -3.22 -8.39
N PHE A 17 -1.42 -2.34 -7.58
CA PHE A 17 -2.13 -1.76 -6.44
C PHE A 17 -3.28 -0.85 -6.87
N LEU A 18 -3.09 -0.02 -7.91
CA LEU A 18 -4.16 0.82 -8.44
C LEU A 18 -5.33 -0.02 -8.97
N LEU A 19 -5.04 -1.04 -9.78
CA LEU A 19 -6.07 -1.91 -10.35
C LEU A 19 -6.88 -2.61 -9.25
N GLN A 20 -6.18 -3.21 -8.27
CA GLN A 20 -6.84 -3.91 -7.18
C GLN A 20 -7.59 -2.97 -6.25
N PHE A 21 -7.09 -1.76 -6.01
CA PHE A 21 -7.83 -0.75 -5.27
C PHE A 21 -9.20 -0.49 -5.92
N ARG A 22 -9.20 -0.21 -7.23
CA ARG A 22 -10.44 0.09 -7.97
C ARG A 22 -11.42 -1.10 -8.00
N GLU A 23 -10.91 -2.32 -8.01
CA GLU A 23 -11.74 -3.53 -7.95
C GLU A 23 -12.51 -3.66 -6.62
N PHE A 24 -11.88 -3.31 -5.50
CA PHE A 24 -12.49 -3.43 -4.17
C PHE A 24 -13.30 -2.20 -3.75
N PHE A 25 -12.80 -1.00 -4.06
CA PHE A 25 -13.34 0.25 -3.51
C PHE A 25 -14.06 1.12 -4.55
N GLY A 26 -13.79 0.96 -5.85
CA GLY A 26 -14.33 1.81 -6.92
C GLY A 26 -13.39 2.94 -7.34
N ASP A 27 -13.92 3.94 -8.06
CA ASP A 27 -13.11 5.07 -8.56
C ASP A 27 -12.70 6.01 -7.43
N GLU A 28 -11.40 6.25 -7.31
CA GLU A 28 -10.83 7.06 -6.24
C GLU A 28 -11.33 8.52 -6.21
N LYS A 29 -11.69 9.09 -7.36
CA LYS A 29 -12.14 10.48 -7.45
C LYS A 29 -13.57 10.64 -6.97
N GLU A 30 -14.41 9.62 -7.18
CA GLU A 30 -15.78 9.59 -6.67
C GLU A 30 -15.79 9.50 -5.13
N LEU A 31 -14.76 8.87 -4.56
CA LEU A 31 -14.60 8.68 -3.11
C LEU A 31 -13.79 9.80 -2.43
N GLY A 32 -13.20 10.71 -3.20
CA GLY A 32 -12.37 11.79 -2.69
C GLY A 32 -11.03 11.33 -2.12
N TYR A 33 -10.52 10.17 -2.54
CA TYR A 33 -9.21 9.67 -2.12
C TYR A 33 -8.10 10.13 -3.07
N GLU A 34 -6.94 10.41 -2.48
CA GLU A 34 -5.71 10.72 -3.22
C GLU A 34 -4.86 9.45 -3.32
N LEU A 35 -4.58 9.01 -4.56
CA LEU A 35 -3.74 7.86 -4.85
C LEU A 35 -2.47 8.36 -5.53
N TYR A 36 -1.31 8.00 -4.99
CA TYR A 36 -0.04 8.36 -5.61
C TYR A 36 1.02 7.29 -5.35
N SER A 37 1.98 7.23 -6.27
CA SER A 37 3.13 6.35 -6.18
C SER A 37 4.40 7.18 -6.06
N LEU A 38 5.30 6.74 -5.17
CA LEU A 38 6.62 7.32 -4.98
C LEU A 38 7.67 6.25 -5.20
N ASN A 39 8.74 6.64 -5.89
CA ASN A 39 9.83 5.75 -6.26
C ASN A 39 11.12 6.41 -5.77
N GLY A 40 12.11 5.62 -5.33
CA GLY A 40 13.42 6.19 -5.08
C GLY A 40 14.09 6.61 -6.40
N GLU A 41 14.69 7.80 -6.42
CA GLU A 41 15.43 8.31 -7.59
C GLU A 41 16.95 8.09 -7.46
N GLU A 42 17.42 7.56 -6.32
CA GLU A 42 18.85 7.37 -6.08
C GLU A 42 19.39 6.13 -6.84
N PRO A 43 20.44 6.27 -7.66
CA PRO A 43 21.07 5.11 -8.28
C PRO A 43 21.67 4.18 -7.22
N GLY A 44 21.37 2.88 -7.30
CA GLY A 44 21.90 1.83 -6.44
C GLY A 44 20.84 1.16 -5.55
N PRO A 45 21.24 0.21 -4.67
CA PRO A 45 20.33 -0.62 -3.90
C PRO A 45 19.43 0.13 -2.90
N LYS A 46 19.64 1.43 -2.70
CA LYS A 46 18.84 2.27 -1.80
C LYS A 46 17.77 3.11 -2.50
N GLY A 47 17.81 3.27 -3.82
CA GLY A 47 16.78 4.02 -4.55
C GLY A 47 15.82 3.17 -5.38
N SER A 48 15.92 1.86 -5.36
CA SER A 48 15.03 1.00 -6.16
C SER A 48 13.64 0.73 -5.52
N TRP A 49 13.30 1.34 -4.37
CA TRP A 49 12.03 1.09 -3.70
C TRP A 49 10.82 1.69 -4.43
N ALA A 50 9.67 1.01 -4.32
CA ALA A 50 8.38 1.44 -4.81
C ALA A 50 7.41 1.61 -3.65
N THR A 51 6.66 2.72 -3.62
CA THR A 51 5.62 2.97 -2.62
C THR A 51 4.32 3.36 -3.31
N PHE A 52 3.21 2.76 -2.89
CA PHE A 52 1.85 3.13 -3.28
C PHE A 52 1.11 3.62 -2.05
N THR A 53 0.56 4.83 -2.13
CA THR A 53 -0.14 5.47 -1.00
C THR A 53 -1.57 5.81 -1.39
N ILE A 54 -2.49 5.51 -0.47
CA ILE A 54 -3.89 5.92 -0.54
C ILE A 54 -4.13 6.83 0.66
N ARG A 55 -4.54 8.06 0.41
CA ARG A 55 -4.78 9.06 1.45
C ARG A 55 -6.21 9.55 1.39
N ASN A 56 -6.83 9.69 2.56
CA ASN A 56 -7.99 10.55 2.72
C ASN A 56 -7.51 11.94 3.17
N PRO A 57 -7.62 12.99 2.33
CA PRO A 57 -7.12 14.32 2.67
C PRO A 57 -7.81 14.91 3.92
N PHE A 58 -9.03 14.46 4.24
CA PHE A 58 -9.80 14.89 5.41
C PHE A 58 -9.66 13.94 6.61
N GLY A 59 -9.14 12.73 6.40
CA GLY A 59 -9.11 11.65 7.39
C GLY A 59 -7.88 11.62 8.29
N GLY A 60 -6.83 12.39 7.97
CA GLY A 60 -5.55 12.34 8.69
C GLY A 60 -4.86 10.97 8.64
N ARG A 61 -5.31 10.08 7.75
CA ARG A 61 -4.85 8.69 7.64
C ARG A 61 -4.46 8.37 6.22
N SER A 62 -3.41 7.56 6.08
CA SER A 62 -2.96 7.05 4.79
C SER A 62 -2.59 5.57 4.88
N LEU A 63 -3.02 4.78 3.91
CA LEU A 63 -2.51 3.44 3.70
C LEU A 63 -1.26 3.52 2.84
N VAL A 64 -0.18 2.91 3.29
CA VAL A 64 1.11 2.91 2.59
C VAL A 64 1.56 1.48 2.37
N PHE A 65 1.74 1.12 1.11
CA PHE A 65 2.30 -0.16 0.69
C PHE A 65 3.65 0.08 0.04
N ARG A 66 4.69 -0.57 0.55
CA ARG A 66 6.06 -0.38 0.07
C ARG A 66 6.69 -1.70 -0.27
N TYR A 67 7.38 -1.74 -1.40
CA TYR A 67 8.24 -2.83 -1.82
C TYR A 67 9.68 -2.33 -1.98
N ASP A 68 10.61 -3.04 -1.35
CA ASP A 68 12.05 -2.83 -1.49
C ASP A 68 12.66 -4.07 -2.19
N PRO A 69 13.07 -3.93 -3.46
CA PRO A 69 13.63 -5.05 -4.21
C PRO A 69 15.03 -5.45 -3.74
N SER A 70 15.78 -4.57 -3.06
CA SER A 70 17.13 -4.87 -2.58
C SER A 70 17.11 -5.80 -1.38
N SER A 71 16.12 -5.63 -0.50
CA SER A 71 15.89 -6.48 0.66
C SER A 71 14.81 -7.53 0.42
N HIS A 72 14.18 -7.55 -0.77
CA HIS A 72 13.01 -8.35 -1.10
C HIS A 72 11.93 -8.30 -0.02
N SER A 73 11.70 -7.09 0.50
CA SER A 73 10.81 -6.86 1.63
C SER A 73 9.58 -6.08 1.20
N PHE A 74 8.45 -6.42 1.80
CA PHE A 74 7.18 -5.74 1.61
C PHE A 74 6.69 -5.22 2.95
N TYR A 75 6.13 -4.02 2.95
CA TYR A 75 5.61 -3.35 4.14
C TYR A 75 4.22 -2.79 3.84
N ALA A 76 3.30 -2.98 4.77
CA ALA A 76 1.95 -2.43 4.73
C ALA A 76 1.66 -1.69 6.03
N MET A 77 1.43 -0.39 5.93
CA MET A 77 1.33 0.51 7.09
C MET A 77 0.08 1.37 6.99
N LEU A 78 -0.52 1.62 8.14
CA LEU A 78 -1.47 2.72 8.34
C LEU A 78 -0.72 3.87 9.00
N LYS A 79 -0.53 4.96 8.24
CA LYS A 79 -0.01 6.21 8.78
C LYS A 79 -1.15 7.03 9.37
N ILE A 80 -0.99 7.49 10.61
CA ILE A 80 -1.97 8.31 11.32
C ILE A 80 -1.30 9.62 11.73
N GLN A 81 -1.85 10.73 11.27
CA GLN A 81 -1.44 12.06 11.70
C GLN A 81 -1.94 12.30 13.13
N VAL A 82 -1.01 12.50 14.06
CA VAL A 82 -1.29 12.84 15.46
C VAL A 82 -0.75 14.24 15.77
N ILE A 83 -1.18 14.87 16.87
CA ILE A 83 -0.62 16.16 17.31
C ILE A 83 0.05 15.99 18.67
N PRO A 84 1.39 16.16 18.76
CA PRO A 84 2.35 16.39 17.67
C PRO A 84 2.85 15.06 17.03
N GLY A 85 2.90 14.98 15.70
CA GLY A 85 3.68 13.96 14.97
C GLY A 85 2.89 13.06 14.02
N GLU A 86 3.47 11.92 13.67
CA GLU A 86 2.88 10.88 12.83
C GLU A 86 3.17 9.53 13.49
N GLU A 87 2.18 8.63 13.50
CA GLU A 87 2.35 7.25 13.94
C GLU A 87 2.23 6.28 12.76
N ASP A 88 3.14 5.32 12.69
CA ASP A 88 3.13 4.25 11.70
C ASP A 88 2.67 2.95 12.34
N TRP A 89 1.48 2.49 11.96
CA TRP A 89 0.88 1.27 12.48
C TRP A 89 1.03 0.14 11.46
N ASP A 90 1.63 -0.98 11.87
CA ASP A 90 1.80 -2.17 11.05
C ASP A 90 0.44 -2.88 10.81
N LEU A 91 0.02 -2.96 9.54
CA LEU A 91 -1.23 -3.61 9.17
C LEU A 91 -1.19 -5.13 9.40
N ASP A 92 -0.02 -5.76 9.30
CA ASP A 92 0.11 -7.19 9.58
C ASP A 92 -0.24 -7.49 11.03
N SER A 93 0.26 -6.66 11.95
CA SER A 93 -0.06 -6.75 13.38
C SER A 93 -1.56 -6.53 13.64
N LEU A 94 -2.21 -5.61 12.92
CA LEU A 94 -3.67 -5.40 13.01
C LEU A 94 -4.45 -6.62 12.52
N PHE A 95 -4.08 -7.17 11.37
CA PHE A 95 -4.77 -8.30 10.73
C PHE A 95 -4.61 -9.60 11.52
N ARG A 96 -3.41 -9.88 12.05
CA ARG A 96 -3.20 -11.03 12.94
C ARG A 96 -4.12 -10.97 14.16
N ARG A 97 -4.31 -9.79 14.77
CA ARG A 97 -5.23 -9.61 15.91
C ARG A 97 -6.69 -9.85 15.54
N LYS A 98 -7.06 -9.64 14.27
CA LYS A 98 -8.40 -9.93 13.73
C LYS A 98 -8.57 -11.37 13.25
N GLY A 99 -7.53 -12.20 13.36
CA GLY A 99 -7.54 -13.60 12.91
C GLY A 99 -7.35 -13.77 11.41
N TYR A 100 -6.97 -12.70 10.68
CA TYR A 100 -6.71 -12.77 9.26
C TYR A 100 -5.28 -13.27 9.01
N PRO A 101 -5.09 -14.28 8.15
CA PRO A 101 -3.77 -14.87 7.91
C PRO A 101 -2.88 -13.87 7.16
N VAL A 102 -1.79 -13.43 7.79
CA VAL A 102 -0.81 -12.58 7.13
C VAL A 102 0.14 -13.44 6.28
N PRO A 103 0.45 -13.07 5.04
CA PRO A 103 1.22 -13.92 4.16
C PRO A 103 2.71 -13.78 4.44
N GLU A 104 3.44 -14.88 4.37
CA GLU A 104 4.91 -14.86 4.40
C GLU A 104 5.45 -14.87 2.97
N PHE A 105 5.86 -13.72 2.46
CA PHE A 105 6.26 -13.58 1.05
C PHE A 105 7.74 -13.90 0.74
N LYS A 106 8.54 -14.25 1.76
CA LYS A 106 10.00 -14.49 1.75
C LYS A 106 10.64 -14.76 0.38
N GLU A 107 10.55 -15.99 -0.12
CA GLU A 107 11.21 -16.38 -1.38
C GLU A 107 10.41 -15.96 -2.63
N SER A 108 9.10 -15.75 -2.49
CA SER A 108 8.22 -15.32 -3.59
C SER A 108 8.55 -13.91 -4.06
N LEU A 109 8.97 -13.01 -3.15
CA LEU A 109 9.38 -11.64 -3.49
C LEU A 109 10.69 -11.58 -4.27
N LYS A 110 11.56 -12.59 -4.16
CA LYS A 110 12.80 -12.66 -4.97
C LYS A 110 12.52 -12.84 -6.46
N ARG A 111 11.34 -13.38 -6.79
CA ARG A 111 10.86 -13.56 -8.16
C ARG A 111 9.67 -12.63 -8.43
N ALA A 112 9.59 -11.52 -7.71
CA ALA A 112 8.49 -10.60 -7.84
C ALA A 112 8.39 -10.03 -9.26
N GLY A 113 7.15 -9.88 -9.70
CA GLY A 113 6.70 -9.23 -10.93
C GLY A 113 5.19 -9.02 -10.85
N GLU A 114 4.60 -8.46 -11.88
CA GLU A 114 3.17 -8.09 -11.97
C GLU A 114 2.22 -9.03 -11.18
N TRP A 115 2.20 -10.33 -11.46
CA TRP A 115 1.30 -11.30 -10.82
C TRP A 115 1.43 -11.38 -9.28
N ILE A 116 2.65 -11.31 -8.73
CA ILE A 116 2.79 -11.36 -7.26
C ILE A 116 2.23 -10.10 -6.62
N PHE A 117 2.44 -8.94 -7.24
CA PHE A 117 1.94 -7.67 -6.73
C PHE A 117 0.42 -7.61 -6.76
N HIS A 118 -0.22 -8.15 -7.80
CA HIS A 118 -1.68 -8.32 -7.80
C HIS A 118 -2.15 -9.21 -6.65
N SER A 119 -1.47 -10.34 -6.41
CA SER A 119 -1.84 -11.24 -5.31
C SER A 119 -1.68 -10.57 -3.95
N ILE A 120 -0.61 -9.79 -3.75
CA ILE A 120 -0.35 -9.04 -2.53
C ILE A 120 -1.44 -7.97 -2.35
N ALA A 121 -1.66 -7.13 -3.36
CA ALA A 121 -2.64 -6.05 -3.30
C ALA A 121 -4.05 -6.59 -3.02
N ARG A 122 -4.48 -7.66 -3.72
CA ARG A 122 -5.76 -8.33 -3.46
C ARG A 122 -5.87 -8.83 -2.04
N HIS A 123 -4.79 -9.42 -1.49
CA HIS A 123 -4.78 -9.92 -0.13
C HIS A 123 -5.01 -8.81 0.90
N TYR A 124 -4.28 -7.70 0.79
CA TYR A 124 -4.41 -6.57 1.73
C TYR A 124 -5.74 -5.83 1.55
N PHE A 125 -6.18 -5.59 0.32
CA PHE A 125 -7.47 -4.92 0.09
C PHE A 125 -8.67 -5.77 0.50
N ALA A 126 -8.63 -7.09 0.31
CA ALA A 126 -9.65 -7.98 0.87
C ALA A 126 -9.71 -7.90 2.39
N ALA A 127 -8.56 -7.93 3.07
CA ALA A 127 -8.49 -7.80 4.52
C ALA A 127 -9.07 -6.46 5.01
N ILE A 128 -8.70 -5.37 4.35
CA ILE A 128 -9.20 -4.03 4.70
C ILE A 128 -10.69 -3.96 4.46
N PHE A 129 -11.16 -4.40 3.30
CA PHE A 129 -12.57 -4.38 2.94
C PHE A 129 -13.43 -5.19 3.93
N GLU A 130 -12.96 -6.37 4.34
CA GLU A 130 -13.69 -7.25 5.25
C GLU A 130 -13.68 -6.74 6.70
N PHE A 131 -12.51 -6.36 7.23
CA PHE A 131 -12.35 -6.11 8.67
C PHE A 131 -12.32 -4.63 9.05
N CYS A 132 -11.92 -3.75 8.13
CA CYS A 132 -11.72 -2.32 8.39
C CYS A 132 -12.13 -1.45 7.17
N PRO A 133 -13.36 -1.57 6.62
CA PRO A 133 -13.74 -0.88 5.39
C PRO A 133 -13.67 0.65 5.51
N ARG A 134 -13.81 1.17 6.73
CA ARG A 134 -13.75 2.61 7.06
C ARG A 134 -12.37 3.05 7.57
N ILE A 135 -11.30 2.28 7.33
CA ILE A 135 -9.95 2.54 7.89
C ILE A 135 -9.38 3.91 7.50
N LEU A 136 -9.79 4.43 6.35
CA LEU A 136 -9.38 5.74 5.84
C LEU A 136 -10.36 6.86 6.20
N GLU A 137 -11.49 6.57 6.81
CA GLU A 137 -12.44 7.61 7.19
C GLU A 137 -11.94 8.39 8.43
N PRO A 138 -12.29 9.69 8.52
CA PRO A 138 -12.01 10.47 9.72
C PRO A 138 -12.71 9.87 10.94
N ASP A 139 -12.06 9.93 12.10
CA ASP A 139 -12.67 9.52 13.38
C ASP A 139 -13.84 10.41 13.79
N PHE A 140 -13.88 11.64 13.26
CA PHE A 140 -14.91 12.63 13.53
C PHE A 140 -15.37 13.26 12.22
N VAL A 141 -16.66 13.15 11.92
CA VAL A 141 -17.30 13.94 10.88
C VAL A 141 -17.72 15.25 11.54
N PRO A 142 -17.15 16.42 11.19
CA PRO A 142 -17.61 17.68 11.75
C PRO A 142 -19.02 17.96 11.22
N GLY A 143 -20.06 17.75 12.03
CA GLY A 143 -21.43 18.13 11.64
C GLY A 143 -22.59 17.24 12.07
N GLU A 144 -22.39 16.20 12.88
CA GLU A 144 -23.48 15.60 13.69
C GLU A 144 -23.42 16.08 15.15
#